data_AF-Q9SMG2-F1
#
_entry.id   AF-Q9SMG2-F1
#
_cell.length_a   1.000
_cell.length_b   1.000
_cell.length_c   1.000
_cell.angle_alpha   90.00
_cell.angle_beta   90.00
_cell.angle_gamma   90.00
#
_symmetry.space_group_name_H-M   'P 1'
#
loop_
_entity.id
_entity.type
_entity.pdbx_description
1 polymer ?
#
loop_
_entity_poly.entity_id
_entity_poly.type
_entity_poly.pdbx_seq_one_letter_code
_entity_poly.pdbx_strand_id
1 'polypeptide(L)' 'KYGGIFHLRMGFLHMVAVSSPDVARQVLQVHDGIFSNRPATIAISYLTYDRADMAFAHYGPFWRQMRKL' A
#
# COMPACT_ATOMS: atom_id res chain seq x y z
N LYS A 1 -17.43 17.16 0.35
CA LYS A 1 -18.05 16.42 1.48
C LYS A 1 -17.07 15.32 1.90
N TYR A 2 -16.75 15.21 3.20
CA TYR A 2 -15.71 14.37 3.87
C TYR A 2 -14.25 14.86 3.88
N GLY A 3 -13.89 15.88 3.10
CA GLY A 3 -12.51 16.41 3.09
C GLY A 3 -11.55 15.58 2.23
N GLY A 4 -10.27 15.94 2.23
CA GLY A 4 -9.21 15.31 1.42
C GLY A 4 -8.68 13.97 1.97
N ILE A 5 -9.16 13.57 3.16
CA ILE A 5 -8.83 12.33 3.88
C ILE A 5 -10.10 11.86 4.56
N PHE A 6 -10.45 10.58 4.42
CA PHE A 6 -11.52 9.97 5.21
C PHE A 6 -11.18 8.55 5.62
N HIS A 7 -11.73 8.14 6.76
CA HIS A 7 -11.57 6.80 7.33
C HIS A 7 -12.83 5.96 7.12
N LEU A 8 -12.64 4.70 6.79
CA LEU A 8 -13.69 3.71 6.63
C LEU A 8 -13.29 2.43 7.36
N ARG A 9 -14.26 1.80 8.01
CA ARG A 9 -14.11 0.47 8.59
C ARG A 9 -14.89 -0.54 7.76
N MET A 10 -14.18 -1.51 7.17
CA MET A 10 -14.77 -2.65 6.46
C MET A 10 -14.63 -3.91 7.32
N GLY A 11 -15.69 -4.27 8.04
CA GLY A 11 -15.63 -5.33 9.04
C GLY A 11 -14.62 -4.99 10.15
N PHE A 12 -13.53 -5.75 10.22
CA PHE A 12 -12.43 -5.48 11.16
C PHE A 12 -11.26 -4.68 10.53
N LEU A 13 -11.29 -4.44 9.22
CA LEU A 13 -10.23 -3.72 8.52
C LEU A 13 -10.46 -2.21 8.58
N HIS A 14 -9.39 -1.47 8.87
CA HIS A 14 -9.37 -0.02 8.78
C HIS A 14 -8.78 0.42 7.45
N MET A 15 -9.46 1.35 6.78
CA MET A 15 -9.01 1.93 5.52
C MET A 15 -9.04 3.45 5.62
N VAL A 16 -8.04 4.08 5.01
CA VAL A 16 -7.97 5.52 4.87
C VAL A 16 -7.90 5.82 3.38
N ALA A 17 -8.84 6.64 2.91
CA ALA A 17 -8.90 7.08 1.54
C ALA A 17 -8.45 8.54 1.46
N VAL A 18 -7.60 8.81 0.47
CA VAL A 18 -6.99 10.12 0.21
C VAL A 18 -7.51 10.61 -1.13
N SER A 19 -8.07 11.82 -1.15
CA SER A 19 -8.75 12.41 -2.32
C SER A 19 -8.24 13.80 -2.67
N SER A 20 -7.16 14.27 -2.02
CA SER A 20 -6.55 15.57 -2.29
C SER A 20 -5.10 15.42 -2.77
N PRO A 21 -4.63 16.22 -3.75
CA PRO A 21 -3.27 16.14 -4.27
C PRO A 21 -2.21 16.38 -3.18
N ASP A 22 -2.45 17.35 -2.30
CA ASP A 22 -1.50 17.70 -1.24
C ASP A 22 -1.24 16.55 -0.29
N VAL A 23 -2.30 15.83 0.09
CA VAL A 23 -2.18 14.66 0.96
C VAL A 23 -1.64 13.46 0.19
N ALA A 24 -2.04 13.26 -1.07
CA ALA A 24 -1.47 12.20 -1.89
C ALA A 24 0.06 12.33 -2.00
N ARG A 25 0.57 13.56 -2.13
CA ARG A 25 2.00 13.85 -2.09
C ARG A 25 2.64 13.45 -0.75
N GLN A 26 1.97 13.71 0.37
CA GLN A 26 2.46 13.30 1.69
C GLN A 26 2.59 11.78 1.81
N VAL A 27 1.65 11.01 1.26
CA VAL A 27 1.62 9.55 1.35
C VAL A 27 2.55 8.88 0.34
N LEU A 28 2.57 9.35 -0.91
CA LEU A 28 3.24 8.68 -2.03
C LEU A 28 4.65 9.19 -2.29
N GLN A 29 5.06 10.32 -1.70
CA GLN A 29 6.40 10.89 -1.89
C GLN A 29 7.10 11.17 -0.57
N VAL A 30 6.50 11.98 0.31
CA VAL A 30 7.19 12.44 1.54
C VAL A 30 7.38 11.29 2.53
N HIS A 31 6.36 10.45 2.70
CA HIS A 31 6.37 9.31 3.62
C HIS A 31 6.23 7.97 2.88
N ASP A 32 6.69 7.92 1.63
CA ASP A 32 6.54 6.77 0.76
C ASP A 32 7.11 5.49 1.39
N GLY A 33 8.25 5.55 2.07
CA GLY A 33 8.86 4.41 2.76
C GLY A 33 7.99 3.78 3.84
N ILE A 34 7.12 4.57 4.50
CA ILE A 34 6.19 4.09 5.53
C ILE A 34 4.97 3.42 4.87
N PHE A 35 4.44 4.02 3.80
CA PHE A 35 3.22 3.59 3.13
C PHE A 35 3.44 2.65 1.92
N SER A 36 4.67 2.24 1.66
CA SER A 36 5.00 1.38 0.51
C SER A 36 4.55 -0.07 0.68
N ASN A 37 4.33 -0.53 1.91
CA ASN A 37 3.80 -1.87 2.16
C ASN A 37 2.38 -2.02 1.59
N ARG A 38 2.10 -3.18 1.01
CA ARG A 38 0.77 -3.52 0.51
C ARG A 38 0.02 -4.40 1.53
N PRO A 39 -1.29 -4.27 1.71
CA PRO A 39 -2.08 -5.33 2.33
C PRO A 39 -2.22 -6.51 1.35
N ALA A 40 -2.32 -7.74 1.85
CA ALA A 40 -2.60 -8.92 1.03
C ALA A 40 -3.89 -9.59 1.53
N THR A 41 -4.72 -9.99 0.57
CA THR A 41 -5.82 -10.92 0.80
C THR A 41 -5.32 -12.35 0.65
N ILE A 42 -6.16 -13.33 0.97
CA ILE A 42 -5.85 -14.75 0.75
C ILE A 42 -5.56 -15.01 -0.73
N ALA A 43 -6.36 -14.41 -1.63
CA ALA A 43 -6.16 -14.55 -3.08
C ALA A 43 -4.79 -14.02 -3.53
N ILE A 44 -4.38 -12.83 -3.03
CA ILE A 44 -3.05 -12.27 -3.34
C ILE A 44 -1.97 -13.22 -2.85
N SER A 45 -2.03 -13.62 -1.58
CA SER A 45 -1.00 -14.48 -0.98
C SER A 45 -0.88 -15.82 -1.71
N TYR A 46 -2.00 -16.41 -2.14
CA TYR A 46 -1.99 -17.65 -2.91
C TYR A 46 -1.41 -17.47 -4.32
N LEU A 47 -1.89 -16.46 -5.06
CA LEU A 47 -1.49 -16.24 -6.46
C LEU A 47 -0.05 -15.74 -6.60
N THR A 48 0.49 -15.09 -5.56
CA THR A 48 1.83 -14.49 -5.61
C THR A 48 2.85 -15.21 -4.73
N TYR A 49 2.60 -16.49 -4.41
CA TYR A 49 3.51 -17.34 -3.65
C TYR A 49 3.96 -16.68 -2.34
N ASP A 50 2.98 -16.33 -1.53
CA ASP A 50 3.15 -15.57 -0.29
C ASP A 50 3.91 -14.25 -0.50
N ARG A 51 3.45 -13.47 -1.49
CA ARG A 51 3.96 -12.11 -1.75
C ARG A 51 5.41 -12.08 -2.24
N ALA A 52 5.86 -13.15 -2.89
CA ALA A 52 7.14 -13.24 -3.58
C ALA A 52 7.07 -12.64 -5.00
N ASP A 53 6.38 -11.51 -5.17
CA ASP A 53 6.16 -10.83 -6.44
C ASP A 53 6.45 -9.33 -6.37
N MET A 54 6.59 -8.66 -7.53
CA MET A 54 6.91 -7.23 -7.58
C MET A 54 5.77 -6.31 -7.09
N ALA A 55 4.50 -6.68 -7.28
CA ALA A 55 3.36 -5.82 -7.02
C ALA A 55 2.94 -5.83 -5.55
N PHE A 56 3.02 -6.99 -4.88
CA PHE A 56 2.55 -7.17 -3.50
C PHE A 56 3.65 -7.52 -2.50
N ALA A 57 4.93 -7.65 -2.86
CA ALA A 57 5.98 -7.79 -1.85
C ALA A 57 5.99 -6.60 -0.88
N HIS A 58 6.36 -6.88 0.37
CA HIS A 58 6.65 -5.83 1.35
C HIS A 58 7.86 -5.01 0.91
N TYR A 59 7.84 -3.72 1.23
CA TYR A 59 8.96 -2.84 0.97
C TYR A 59 10.17 -3.32 1.78
N GLY A 60 11.27 -3.59 1.07
CA GLY A 60 12.46 -4.18 1.65
C GLY A 60 13.52 -4.49 0.59
N PRO A 61 14.64 -5.11 0.98
CA PRO A 61 15.73 -5.46 0.05
C PRO A 61 15.25 -6.26 -1.17
N PHE A 62 14.40 -7.26 -0.95
CA PHE A 62 13.82 -8.10 -2.02
C PHE A 62 13.05 -7.27 -3.05
N TRP A 63 12.06 -6.48 -2.61
CA TRP A 63 11.28 -5.64 -3.51
C TRP A 63 12.14 -4.57 -4.22
N ARG A 64 13.10 -3.97 -3.51
CA ARG A 64 14.03 -2.97 -4.10
C ARG A 64 14.90 -3.58 -5.19
N GLN A 65 15.37 -4.82 -4.99
CA GLN A 65 16.13 -5.54 -5.99
C GLN A 65 15.26 -5.87 -7.20
N MET A 66 14.08 -6.48 -7.01
CA MET A 66 13.17 -6.81 -8.10
C MET A 66 12.74 -5.59 -8.91
N ARG A 67 12.47 -4.45 -8.26
CA ARG A 67 12.08 -3.21 -8.96
C ARG A 67 13.22 -2.56 -9.74
N LYS A 68 14.47 -2.83 -9.35
CA LYS A 68 15.66 -2.26 -10.00
C LYS A 68 16.06 -3.04 -11.24
N LEU A 69 15.87 -4.36 -11.21
CA LEU A 69 16.07 -5.24 -12.36
C LEU A 69 15.08 -4.89 -13.48
#